data_AF-A0A081L7Q4-F1
#
_entry.id   AF-A0A081L7Q4-F1
#
_cell.length_a   1.000
_cell.length_b   1.000
_cell.length_c   1.000
_cell.angle_alpha   90.00
_cell.angle_beta   90.00
_cell.angle_gamma   90.00
#
_symmetry.space_group_name_H-M   'P 1'
#
loop_
_entity.id
_entity.type
_entity.pdbx_description
1 polymer ?
#
loop_
_entity_poly.entity_id
_entity_poly.type
_entity_poly.pdbx_seq_one_letter_code
_entity_poly.pdbx_strand_id
1 'polypeptide(L)'
;MTRKIWINRLIMLLTISLCACQSVQYSSSKPPSAEELLALDKHADLFQCKGTVYQTNLDWTNDLTVTKQQQVGIITKTSTKHFQHGTASQLKKGSAIYSVKGREDLLIVEHNGQMNIYAAHAKG
;
A
#
# COMPACT_ATOMS: atom_id res chain seq x y z
N MET A 1 46.55 -12.66 -49.34
CA MET A 1 46.05 -11.65 -48.38
C MET A 1 44.55 -11.78 -48.06
N THR A 2 43.94 -12.97 -48.23
CA THR A 2 42.47 -13.16 -48.14
C THR A 2 42.02 -14.06 -46.97
N ARG A 3 42.90 -14.91 -46.44
CA ARG A 3 42.57 -15.88 -45.37
C ARG A 3 42.34 -15.23 -43.98
N LYS A 4 42.99 -14.09 -43.69
CA LYS A 4 42.79 -13.33 -42.44
C LYS A 4 41.45 -12.57 -42.40
N ILE A 5 40.91 -12.20 -43.56
CA ILE A 5 39.67 -11.44 -43.69
C ILE A 5 38.44 -12.33 -43.41
N TRP A 6 38.50 -13.60 -43.81
CA TRP A 6 37.44 -14.59 -43.55
C TRP A 6 37.32 -14.96 -42.07
N ILE A 7 38.45 -15.10 -41.37
CA ILE A 7 38.47 -15.36 -39.92
C ILE A 7 37.93 -14.15 -39.14
N ASN A 8 38.28 -12.93 -39.56
CA ASN A 8 37.81 -11.70 -38.93
C ASN A 8 36.30 -11.46 -39.15
N ARG A 9 35.73 -11.90 -40.28
CA ARG A 9 34.28 -11.83 -40.55
C ARG A 9 33.49 -12.88 -39.76
N LEU A 10 34.09 -14.04 -39.47
CA LEU A 10 33.47 -15.08 -38.66
C LEU A 10 33.40 -14.71 -37.16
N ILE A 11 34.40 -13.99 -36.66
CA ILE A 11 34.44 -13.53 -35.25
C ILE A 11 33.45 -12.39 -34.98
N MET A 12 33.18 -11.54 -35.98
CA MET A 12 32.22 -10.42 -35.84
C MET A 12 30.75 -10.86 -35.77
N LEU A 13 30.42 -12.08 -36.21
CA LEU A 13 29.06 -12.63 -36.12
C LEU A 13 28.74 -13.25 -34.75
N LEU A 14 29.76 -13.56 -33.94
CA LEU A 14 29.59 -14.31 -32.69
C LEU A 14 29.18 -13.43 -31.50
N THR A 15 29.23 -12.10 -31.62
CA THR A 15 29.03 -11.18 -30.48
C THR A 15 27.58 -10.77 -30.23
N ILE A 16 26.61 -11.24 -31.01
CA ILE A 16 25.20 -10.82 -30.89
C ILE A 16 24.39 -11.74 -29.95
N SER A 17 24.95 -12.85 -29.46
CA SER A 17 24.17 -13.90 -28.78
C SER A 17 24.27 -13.96 -27.25
N LEU A 18 24.77 -12.92 -26.56
CA LEU A 18 24.73 -12.89 -25.08
C LEU A 18 23.89 -11.71 -24.57
N CYS A 19 22.59 -11.74 -24.88
CA CYS A 19 21.62 -11.08 -24.01
C CYS A 19 21.08 -12.15 -23.06
N ALA A 20 21.76 -12.34 -21.94
CA ALA A 20 21.24 -13.14 -20.84
C ALA A 20 19.99 -12.43 -20.31
N CYS A 21 18.80 -12.93 -20.65
CA CYS A 21 17.57 -12.57 -19.97
C CYS A 21 17.72 -13.00 -18.50
N GLN A 22 18.20 -12.09 -17.65
CA GLN A 22 18.07 -12.23 -16.23
C GLN A 22 16.58 -12.06 -15.94
N SER A 23 15.91 -13.17 -15.64
CA SER A 23 14.57 -13.15 -15.06
C SER A 23 14.69 -12.46 -13.70
N VAL A 24 14.42 -11.15 -13.66
CA VAL A 24 14.30 -10.42 -12.42
C VAL A 24 13.16 -11.08 -11.64
N GLN A 25 13.49 -11.79 -10.55
CA GLN A 25 12.49 -12.24 -9.60
C GLN A 25 11.93 -11.00 -8.91
N TYR A 26 10.74 -10.56 -9.33
CA TYR A 26 9.98 -9.55 -8.61
C TYR A 26 9.49 -10.18 -7.30
N SER A 27 10.30 -10.08 -6.24
CA SER A 27 9.83 -10.37 -4.90
C SER A 27 8.79 -9.32 -4.53
N SER A 28 7.50 -9.68 -4.61
CA SER A 28 6.42 -8.83 -4.14
C SER A 28 6.61 -8.59 -2.64
N SER A 29 7.00 -7.37 -2.27
CA SER A 29 7.07 -6.99 -0.85
C SER A 29 5.69 -7.12 -0.23
N LYS A 30 5.63 -7.62 1.02
CA LYS A 30 4.39 -7.64 1.78
C LYS A 30 3.94 -6.19 2.08
N PRO A 31 2.63 -5.94 2.18
CA PRO A 31 2.11 -4.68 2.71
C PRO A 31 2.73 -4.37 4.09
N PRO A 32 3.00 -3.08 4.40
CA PRO A 32 3.50 -2.71 5.71
C PRO A 32 2.44 -2.96 6.79
N SER A 33 2.90 -3.43 7.95
CA SER A 33 2.10 -3.51 9.16
C SER A 33 1.88 -2.13 9.79
N ALA A 34 0.86 -2.02 10.64
CA ALA A 34 0.60 -0.79 11.38
C ALA A 34 1.76 -0.43 12.31
N GLU A 35 2.39 -1.43 12.92
CA GLU A 35 3.55 -1.25 13.79
C GLU A 35 4.78 -0.73 13.04
N GLU A 36 5.02 -1.17 11.80
CA GLU A 36 6.10 -0.63 10.95
C GLU A 36 5.83 0.83 10.58
N LEU A 37 4.59 1.18 10.23
CA LEU A 37 4.22 2.57 9.96
C LEU A 37 4.34 3.46 11.20
N LEU A 38 3.93 2.97 12.37
CA LEU A 38 4.08 3.69 13.65
C LEU A 38 5.54 3.82 14.10
N ALA A 39 6.43 2.94 13.64
CA ALA A 39 7.87 3.08 13.89
C ALA A 39 8.48 4.23 13.07
N LEU A 40 7.93 4.53 11.88
CA LEU A 40 8.33 5.66 11.05
C LEU A 40 7.71 6.97 11.56
N ASP A 41 6.41 6.94 11.86
CA ASP A 41 5.68 8.07 12.44
C ASP A 41 4.79 7.61 13.60
N LYS A 42 5.26 7.86 14.82
CA LYS A 42 4.55 7.52 16.06
C LYS A 42 3.22 8.24 16.23
N HIS A 43 2.98 9.30 15.47
CA HIS A 43 1.76 10.10 15.52
C HIS A 43 0.79 9.78 14.38
N ALA A 44 1.14 8.87 13.48
CA ALA A 44 0.27 8.46 12.38
C ALA A 44 -1.08 7.98 12.92
N ASP A 45 -2.15 8.58 12.41
CA ASP A 45 -3.52 8.14 12.67
C ASP A 45 -3.90 7.08 11.64
N LEU A 46 -3.93 5.84 12.11
CA LEU A 46 -4.17 4.65 11.30
C LEU A 46 -4.99 3.61 12.05
N PHE A 47 -5.58 2.70 11.29
CA PHE A 47 -6.27 1.54 11.85
C PHE A 47 -6.18 0.35 10.90
N GLN A 48 -6.39 -0.84 11.42
CA GLN A 48 -6.48 -2.06 10.60
C GLN A 48 -7.94 -2.47 10.41
N CYS A 49 -8.31 -2.74 9.17
CA CYS A 49 -9.62 -3.26 8.80
C CYS A 49 -9.49 -4.41 7.82
N LYS A 50 -10.01 -5.60 8.18
CA LYS A 50 -9.97 -6.82 7.35
C LYS A 50 -8.55 -7.12 6.82
N GLY A 51 -7.53 -6.97 7.68
CA GLY A 51 -6.13 -7.23 7.34
C GLY A 51 -5.41 -6.09 6.61
N THR A 52 -6.10 -5.06 6.15
CA THR A 52 -5.51 -3.89 5.48
C THR A 52 -5.34 -2.74 6.46
N VAL A 53 -4.19 -2.04 6.40
CA VAL A 53 -3.91 -0.84 7.20
C VAL A 53 -4.34 0.40 6.41
N TYR A 54 -5.11 1.26 7.07
CA TYR A 54 -5.64 2.51 6.53
C TYR A 54 -5.08 3.69 7.31
N GLN A 55 -4.66 4.76 6.63
CA GLN A 55 -4.09 5.97 7.23
C GLN A 55 -4.77 7.23 6.68
N THR A 56 -4.93 8.25 7.54
CA THR A 56 -5.46 9.57 7.16
C THR A 56 -4.36 10.63 7.03
N ASN A 57 -4.72 11.88 6.73
CA ASN A 57 -3.81 13.02 6.54
C ASN A 57 -2.73 12.79 5.48
N LEU A 58 -3.07 12.08 4.41
CA LEU A 58 -2.20 11.96 3.24
C LEU A 58 -2.49 13.10 2.28
N ASP A 59 -1.46 13.75 1.74
CA ASP A 59 -1.60 14.96 0.91
C ASP A 59 -2.63 14.82 -0.21
N TRP A 60 -2.64 13.67 -0.90
CA TRP A 60 -3.54 13.39 -2.01
C TRP A 60 -5.00 13.14 -1.59
N THR A 61 -5.27 12.91 -0.31
CA THR A 61 -6.63 12.68 0.21
C THR A 61 -7.38 13.96 0.53
N ASN A 62 -6.67 15.09 0.69
CA ASN A 62 -7.25 16.36 1.15
C ASN A 62 -8.26 16.96 0.16
N ASP A 63 -8.06 16.76 -1.14
CA ASP A 63 -8.91 17.32 -2.20
C ASP A 63 -9.99 16.34 -2.69
N LEU A 64 -10.11 15.16 -2.07
CA LEU A 64 -11.07 14.16 -2.50
C LEU A 64 -12.47 14.46 -2.00
N THR A 65 -13.41 14.53 -2.95
CA THR A 65 -14.84 14.45 -2.63
C THR A 65 -15.30 13.01 -2.72
N VAL A 66 -15.66 12.41 -1.58
CA VAL A 66 -16.10 11.01 -1.50
C VAL A 66 -17.53 10.90 -1.02
N THR A 67 -18.23 9.85 -1.44
CA THR A 67 -19.59 9.55 -0.98
C THR A 67 -19.58 8.33 -0.07
N LYS A 68 -20.05 8.51 1.16
CA LYS A 68 -20.27 7.42 2.13
C LYS A 68 -21.31 6.42 1.60
N GLN A 69 -21.04 5.13 1.69
CA GLN A 69 -21.95 4.08 1.20
C GLN A 69 -22.56 3.24 2.32
N GLN A 70 -21.80 2.33 2.92
CA GLN A 70 -22.30 1.41 3.95
C GLN A 70 -21.31 1.30 5.11
N GLN A 71 -21.81 1.03 6.32
CA GLN A 71 -20.96 0.76 7.47
C GLN A 71 -20.33 -0.62 7.33
N VAL A 72 -19.00 -0.70 7.46
CA VAL A 72 -18.22 -1.93 7.27
C VAL A 72 -17.46 -2.37 8.53
N GLY A 73 -17.52 -1.56 9.59
CA GLY A 73 -16.91 -1.90 10.87
C GLY A 73 -17.06 -0.81 11.92
N ILE A 74 -16.39 -1.04 13.05
CA ILE A 74 -16.25 -0.09 14.15
C ILE A 74 -14.84 -0.19 14.72
N ILE A 75 -14.33 0.91 15.28
CA ILE A 75 -13.12 0.87 16.10
C ILE A 75 -13.45 0.22 17.44
N THR A 76 -12.76 -0.87 17.76
CA THR A 76 -12.98 -1.69 18.95
C THR A 76 -11.96 -1.39 20.04
N LYS A 77 -10.75 -0.97 19.66
CA LYS A 77 -9.62 -0.74 20.57
C LYS A 77 -8.69 0.34 20.02
N THR A 78 -8.13 1.13 20.93
CA THR A 78 -6.99 2.03 20.66
C THR A 78 -5.71 1.40 21.20
N SER A 79 -4.68 1.24 20.37
CA SER A 79 -3.40 0.62 20.74
C SER A 79 -2.31 0.97 19.72
N THR A 80 -1.05 0.88 20.15
CA THR A 80 0.13 1.04 19.26
C THR A 80 0.76 -0.29 18.87
N LYS A 81 0.18 -1.43 19.29
CA LYS A 81 0.70 -2.78 19.05
C LYS A 81 -0.43 -3.79 18.90
N HIS A 82 -0.12 -4.91 18.25
CA HIS A 82 -1.01 -6.05 18.04
C HIS A 82 -2.27 -5.63 17.29
N PHE A 83 -2.08 -4.97 16.15
CA PHE A 83 -3.19 -4.53 15.31
C PHE A 83 -3.99 -5.71 14.78
N GLN A 84 -5.30 -5.59 14.93
CA GLN A 84 -6.32 -6.49 14.39
C GLN A 84 -7.46 -5.65 13.84
N HIS A 85 -8.46 -6.29 13.20
CA HIS A 85 -9.63 -5.57 12.71
C HIS A 85 -10.27 -4.70 13.81
N GLY A 86 -10.38 -3.40 13.56
CA GLY A 86 -10.93 -2.42 14.50
C GLY A 86 -9.92 -1.86 15.52
N THR A 87 -8.64 -2.23 15.45
CA THR A 87 -7.58 -1.58 16.25
C THR A 87 -7.09 -0.33 15.55
N ALA A 88 -7.03 0.79 16.27
CA ALA A 88 -6.52 2.07 15.81
C ALA A 88 -5.39 2.61 16.68
N SER A 89 -4.52 3.44 16.10
CA SER A 89 -3.47 4.14 16.85
C SER A 89 -4.01 5.34 17.63
N GLN A 90 -4.87 6.15 17.01
CA GLN A 90 -5.40 7.40 17.60
C GLN A 90 -6.92 7.40 17.77
N LEU A 91 -7.67 6.76 16.85
CA LEU A 91 -9.12 6.75 16.89
C LEU A 91 -9.65 6.11 18.18
N LYS A 92 -10.70 6.73 18.74
CA LYS A 92 -11.38 6.23 19.93
C LYS A 92 -12.28 5.05 19.59
N LYS A 93 -12.43 4.14 20.56
CA LYS A 93 -13.42 3.06 20.52
C LYS A 93 -14.82 3.62 20.22
N GLY A 94 -15.55 2.93 19.36
CA GLY A 94 -16.91 3.29 18.94
C GLY A 94 -16.99 4.11 17.66
N SER A 95 -15.87 4.58 17.12
CA SER A 95 -15.86 5.27 15.82
C SER A 95 -16.34 4.33 14.71
N ALA A 96 -17.27 4.79 13.88
CA ALA A 96 -17.88 3.97 12.84
C ALA A 96 -17.06 4.06 11.55
N ILE A 97 -16.86 2.91 10.88
CA ILE A 97 -16.08 2.80 9.65
C ILE A 97 -17.03 2.53 8.50
N TYR A 98 -16.95 3.33 7.44
CA TYR A 98 -17.80 3.24 6.26
C TYR A 98 -16.99 3.05 4.99
N SER A 99 -17.54 2.31 4.03
CA SER A 99 -16.98 2.23 2.68
C SER A 99 -17.29 3.48 1.87
N VAL A 100 -16.44 3.75 0.88
CA VAL A 100 -16.65 4.81 -0.11
C VAL A 100 -17.28 4.22 -1.38
N LYS A 101 -18.31 4.89 -1.91
CA LYS A 101 -18.96 4.47 -3.14
C LYS A 101 -17.96 4.50 -4.31
N GLY A 102 -17.72 3.35 -4.94
CA GLY A 102 -16.85 3.23 -6.11
C GLY A 102 -15.34 3.25 -5.81
N ARG A 103 -14.93 3.20 -4.53
CA ARG A 103 -13.52 3.17 -4.12
C ARG A 103 -13.31 2.16 -3.00
N GLU A 104 -12.51 1.13 -3.26
CA GLU A 104 -12.16 0.10 -2.28
C GLU A 104 -10.86 0.42 -1.52
N ASP A 105 -10.08 1.34 -2.07
CA ASP A 105 -8.83 1.84 -1.49
C ASP A 105 -9.06 2.90 -0.40
N LEU A 106 -10.31 3.33 -0.20
CA LEU A 106 -10.69 4.39 0.72
C LEU A 106 -11.77 3.93 1.69
N LEU A 107 -11.65 4.38 2.94
CA LEU A 107 -12.68 4.29 3.97
C LEU A 107 -12.93 5.68 4.57
N ILE A 108 -14.12 5.85 5.15
CA ILE A 108 -14.48 7.03 5.94
C ILE A 108 -14.64 6.57 7.38
N VAL A 109 -14.01 7.28 8.32
CA VAL A 109 -14.30 7.10 9.74
C VAL A 109 -15.09 8.29 10.25
N GLU A 110 -16.17 7.99 10.96
CA GLU A 110 -17.03 8.99 11.61
C GLU A 110 -16.90 8.88 13.13
N HIS A 111 -16.56 10.00 13.78
CA HIS A 111 -16.52 10.11 15.24
C HIS A 111 -17.06 11.47 15.67
N ASN A 112 -18.09 11.49 16.52
CA ASN A 112 -18.76 12.71 17.00
C ASN A 112 -19.20 13.67 15.86
N GLY A 113 -19.67 13.11 14.74
CA GLY A 113 -20.12 13.89 13.57
C GLY A 113 -19.00 14.41 12.67
N GLN A 114 -17.72 14.22 13.04
CA GLN A 114 -16.60 14.51 12.16
C GLN A 114 -16.28 13.29 11.29
N MET A 115 -16.12 13.53 9.98
CA MET A 115 -15.77 12.50 8.99
C MET A 115 -14.36 12.76 8.45
N ASN A 116 -13.49 11.75 8.52
CA ASN A 116 -12.14 11.79 7.96
C ASN A 116 -11.96 10.65 6.95
N ILE A 117 -11.23 10.92 5.87
CA ILE A 117 -10.90 9.93 4.82
C ILE A 117 -9.63 9.20 5.23
N TYR A 118 -9.62 7.88 5.09
CA TYR A 118 -8.44 7.04 5.28
C TYR A 118 -8.19 6.21 4.03
N ALA A 119 -6.94 6.13 3.61
CA ALA A 119 -6.53 5.37 2.44
C ALA A 119 -5.73 4.11 2.83
N ALA A 120 -5.91 3.06 2.04
CA ALA A 120 -5.18 1.80 2.20
C ALA A 120 -3.71 1.96 1.77
N HIS A 121 -2.78 1.43 2.57
CA HIS A 121 -1.35 1.38 2.18
C HIS A 121 -1.06 0.32 1.12
N ALA A 122 -1.60 -0.89 1.29
CA ALA A 122 -1.70 -1.94 0.29
C ALA A 122 -2.68 -3.00 0.78
N LYS A 123 -3.39 -3.68 -0.13
CA LYS A 123 -4.32 -4.75 0.24
C LYS A 123 -3.51 -5.92 0.82
N GLY A 124 -3.84 -6.27 2.07
CA GLY A 124 -3.36 -7.48 2.75
C GLY A 124 -4.02 -8.76 2.24
#